data_AF-A0A1G0SWV1-F1
#
_entry.id   AF-A0A1G0SWV1-F1
#
_cell.length_a   1.000
_cell.length_b   1.000
_cell.length_c   1.000
_cell.angle_alpha   90.00
_cell.angle_beta   90.00
_cell.angle_gamma   90.00
#
_symmetry.space_group_name_H-M   'P 1'
#
loop_
_entity.id
_entity.type
_entity.pdbx_description
1 polymer ?
#
loop_
_entity_poly.entity_id
_entity_poly.type
_entity_poly.pdbx_seq_one_letter_code
_entity_poly.pdbx_strand_id
1 'polypeptide(L)'
;MVFAALMAVVAMTSLLVGTTIGLYARPSQKVHAMIMAFGTGALIQALALQLAQEGADRLMHHAHLSGLMSWMWVAGGFVAGGSVYYVGNRLIDIWGGALRHPAMAKLYLLNKKREESAAILKQLSKVELVRSLPPEDMEDVLLCVHPVVLPAGTVIFRQGEQGDALYFVDEGEVDICVPNQGSGQKRVALLGPGQSFGEMALLTGEPRTASAVALSDVELLKIDKEHFDELIDKSPNLRRSVESLNAKRLEHNVRTTQGTMDAELWQKVAVSNIQRLSRNEEVSLMQKHASAGAPLAIFMGAMMDGIPESIVIGSSFVSLASYQYTFLAAVFLSNLPEAMASSAGMAEAGFSRMRIFGLWGGLVIAGAFAAAIGNVFLLDAPPVAITLVEAVAGGGILAMVSSVMMPEAYEHGGAEVGLSTIAGFICAFLFSFI
;
A
#
# COMPACT_ATOMS: atom_id res chain seq x y z
N MET A 1 15.35 -25.10 -28.76
CA MET A 1 15.90 -23.87 -28.17
C MET A 1 15.45 -22.60 -28.90
N VAL A 2 15.85 -22.35 -30.16
CA VAL A 2 15.55 -21.06 -30.85
C VAL A 2 14.04 -20.79 -30.98
N PHE A 3 13.26 -21.78 -31.39
CA PHE A 3 11.81 -21.64 -31.50
C PHE A 3 11.13 -21.45 -30.14
N ALA A 4 11.57 -22.18 -29.11
CA ALA A 4 11.09 -21.98 -27.74
C ALA A 4 11.33 -20.53 -27.24
N ALA A 5 12.53 -20.00 -27.50
CA ALA A 5 12.84 -18.59 -27.20
C ALA A 5 11.94 -17.64 -28.01
N LEU A 6 11.70 -17.92 -29.29
CA LEU A 6 10.84 -17.12 -30.14
C LEU A 6 9.38 -17.12 -29.66
N MET A 7 8.86 -18.26 -29.19
CA MET A 7 7.53 -18.33 -28.58
C MET A 7 7.46 -17.45 -27.32
N ALA A 8 8.46 -17.52 -26.43
CA ALA A 8 8.50 -16.63 -25.28
C ALA A 8 8.60 -15.15 -25.67
N VAL A 9 9.36 -14.80 -26.73
CA VAL A 9 9.37 -13.44 -27.27
C VAL A 9 7.98 -13.02 -27.76
N VAL A 10 7.24 -13.89 -28.46
CA VAL A 10 5.88 -13.60 -28.90
C VAL A 10 4.99 -13.29 -27.70
N ALA A 11 5.01 -14.15 -26.68
CA ALA A 11 4.24 -13.92 -25.46
C ALA A 11 4.63 -12.61 -24.75
N MET A 12 5.94 -12.40 -24.54
CA MET A 12 6.49 -11.25 -23.81
C MET A 12 6.42 -9.93 -24.58
N THR A 13 6.22 -9.95 -25.90
CA THR A 13 6.02 -8.72 -26.69
C THR A 13 4.79 -7.94 -26.22
N SER A 14 3.80 -8.63 -25.64
CA SER A 14 2.67 -8.00 -24.92
C SER A 14 3.11 -6.96 -23.90
N LEU A 15 4.27 -7.14 -23.24
CA LEU A 15 4.81 -6.17 -22.28
C LEU A 15 5.16 -4.84 -22.95
N LEU A 16 5.78 -4.88 -24.14
CA LEU A 16 6.14 -3.68 -24.90
C LEU A 16 4.91 -3.02 -25.52
N VAL A 17 3.95 -3.81 -25.99
CA VAL A 17 2.67 -3.32 -26.49
C VAL A 17 1.91 -2.64 -25.35
N GLY A 18 1.83 -3.28 -24.19
CA GLY A 18 1.19 -2.76 -22.99
C GLY A 18 1.84 -1.49 -22.49
N THR A 19 3.17 -1.46 -22.43
CA THR A 19 3.95 -0.25 -22.12
C THR A 19 3.58 0.91 -23.06
N THR A 20 3.48 0.63 -24.36
CA THR A 20 3.10 1.64 -25.36
C THR A 20 1.69 2.17 -25.10
N ILE A 21 0.72 1.28 -24.89
CA ILE A 21 -0.67 1.67 -24.61
C ILE A 21 -0.76 2.47 -23.30
N GLY A 22 -0.08 2.04 -22.24
CA GLY A 22 -0.06 2.71 -20.93
C GLY A 22 0.51 4.13 -20.99
N LEU A 23 1.58 4.33 -21.78
CA LEU A 23 2.22 5.64 -21.91
C LEU A 23 1.51 6.61 -22.85
N TYR A 24 0.83 6.11 -23.90
CA TYR A 24 0.32 6.95 -24.98
C TYR A 24 -1.21 6.97 -25.12
N ALA A 25 -1.90 5.86 -24.88
CA ALA A 25 -3.33 5.73 -25.16
C ALA A 25 -4.22 5.97 -23.92
N ARG A 26 -3.70 5.70 -22.71
CA ARG A 26 -4.41 5.87 -21.42
C ARG A 26 -5.88 5.41 -21.45
N PRO A 27 -6.14 4.11 -21.70
CA PRO A 27 -7.50 3.57 -21.70
C PRO A 27 -8.15 3.72 -20.31
N SER A 28 -9.48 3.66 -20.26
CA SER A 28 -10.20 3.79 -19.00
C SER A 28 -9.88 2.63 -18.05
N GLN A 29 -9.88 2.90 -16.74
CA GLN A 29 -9.62 1.89 -15.70
C GLN A 29 -10.54 0.68 -15.82
N LYS A 30 -11.79 0.89 -16.24
CA LYS A 30 -12.73 -0.21 -16.53
C LYS A 30 -12.27 -1.12 -17.66
N VAL A 31 -11.79 -0.56 -18.77
CA VAL A 31 -11.32 -1.38 -19.92
C VAL A 31 -10.11 -2.19 -19.52
N HIS A 32 -9.16 -1.59 -18.80
CA HIS A 32 -8.00 -2.28 -18.26
C HIS A 32 -8.40 -3.44 -17.33
N ALA A 33 -9.31 -3.19 -16.39
CA ALA A 33 -9.85 -4.21 -15.49
C ALA A 33 -10.52 -5.37 -16.24
N MET A 34 -11.30 -5.07 -17.29
CA MET A 34 -11.96 -6.12 -18.08
C MET A 34 -10.95 -7.00 -18.84
N ILE A 35 -9.89 -6.41 -19.41
CA ILE A 35 -8.83 -7.16 -20.09
C ILE A 35 -8.06 -8.02 -19.08
N MET A 36 -7.72 -7.47 -17.91
CA MET A 36 -7.05 -8.19 -16.83
C MET A 36 -7.88 -9.37 -16.32
N ALA A 37 -9.18 -9.16 -16.13
CA ALA A 37 -10.13 -10.19 -15.75
C ALA A 37 -10.20 -11.34 -16.78
N PHE A 38 -10.28 -10.99 -18.06
CA PHE A 38 -10.29 -11.97 -19.14
C PHE A 38 -8.99 -12.78 -19.16
N GLY A 39 -7.83 -12.11 -19.08
CA GLY A 39 -6.52 -12.78 -19.00
C GLY A 39 -6.41 -13.70 -17.78
N THR A 40 -6.94 -13.26 -16.63
CA THR A 40 -7.04 -14.08 -15.41
C THR A 40 -7.82 -15.37 -15.64
N GLY A 41 -9.00 -15.28 -16.28
CA GLY A 41 -9.80 -16.45 -16.62
C GLY A 41 -9.07 -17.43 -17.54
N ALA A 42 -8.39 -16.89 -18.56
CA ALA A 42 -7.60 -17.69 -19.49
C ALA A 42 -6.42 -18.39 -18.79
N LEU A 43 -5.72 -17.71 -17.89
CA LEU A 43 -4.63 -18.30 -17.10
C LEU A 43 -5.13 -19.41 -16.17
N ILE A 44 -6.25 -19.21 -15.46
CA ILE A 44 -6.82 -20.25 -14.58
C ILE A 44 -7.13 -21.52 -15.38
N GLN A 45 -7.70 -21.37 -16.58
CA GLN A 45 -7.97 -22.50 -17.46
C GLN A 45 -6.68 -23.21 -17.87
N ALA A 46 -5.67 -22.46 -18.33
CA ALA A 46 -4.40 -23.03 -18.77
C ALA A 46 -3.65 -23.70 -17.61
N LEU A 47 -3.70 -23.13 -16.40
CA LEU A 47 -3.18 -23.73 -15.17
C LEU A 47 -3.83 -25.07 -14.86
N ALA A 48 -5.16 -25.14 -14.96
CA ALA A 48 -5.90 -26.36 -14.64
C ALA A 48 -5.63 -27.48 -15.66
N LEU A 49 -5.68 -27.19 -16.96
CA LEU A 49 -5.56 -28.22 -17.98
C LEU A 49 -4.11 -28.49 -18.41
N GLN A 50 -3.33 -27.44 -18.70
CA GLN A 50 -2.03 -27.61 -19.35
C GLN A 50 -0.88 -27.80 -18.37
N LEU A 51 -1.04 -27.33 -17.12
CA LEU A 51 -0.02 -27.50 -16.09
C LEU A 51 -0.39 -28.62 -15.12
N ALA A 52 -1.59 -28.58 -14.54
CA ALA A 52 -1.99 -29.56 -13.54
C ALA A 52 -2.40 -30.92 -14.15
N GLN A 53 -3.41 -30.92 -15.04
CA GLN A 53 -3.94 -32.16 -15.63
C GLN A 53 -2.89 -32.87 -16.52
N GLU A 54 -2.29 -32.16 -17.48
CA GLU A 54 -1.24 -32.74 -18.33
C GLU A 54 -0.01 -33.20 -17.53
N GLY A 55 0.37 -32.47 -16.48
CA GLY A 55 1.44 -32.86 -15.58
C GLY A 55 1.16 -34.20 -14.89
N ALA A 56 -0.07 -34.39 -14.40
CA ALA A 56 -0.50 -35.65 -13.78
C ALA A 56 -0.58 -36.80 -14.81
N ASP A 57 -1.16 -36.54 -15.98
CA ASP A 57 -1.29 -37.52 -17.06
C ASP A 57 0.08 -37.96 -17.58
N ARG A 58 1.04 -37.04 -17.69
CA ARG A 58 2.44 -37.36 -18.05
C ARG A 58 3.04 -38.36 -17.07
N LEU A 59 2.84 -38.18 -15.77
CA LEU A 59 3.35 -39.11 -14.75
C LEU A 59 2.65 -40.47 -14.77
N MET A 60 1.35 -40.50 -15.06
CA MET A 60 0.60 -41.75 -15.17
C MET A 60 1.05 -42.57 -16.39
N HIS A 61 1.25 -41.92 -17.53
CA HIS A 61 1.55 -42.61 -18.79
C HIS A 61 3.04 -42.86 -19.03
N HIS A 62 3.92 -41.93 -18.66
CA HIS A 62 5.35 -42.00 -18.98
C HIS A 62 6.22 -42.40 -17.78
N ALA A 63 5.77 -42.14 -16.55
CA ALA A 63 6.46 -42.59 -15.34
C ALA A 63 5.78 -43.79 -14.65
N HIS A 64 4.64 -44.25 -15.19
CA HIS A 64 3.86 -45.38 -14.65
C HIS A 64 3.49 -45.25 -13.16
N LEU A 65 3.30 -44.00 -12.70
CA LEU A 65 2.86 -43.73 -11.34
C LEU A 65 1.35 -43.92 -11.19
N SER A 66 0.90 -44.27 -9.98
CA SER A 66 -0.53 -44.32 -9.69
C SER A 66 -1.15 -42.91 -9.73
N GLY A 67 -2.43 -42.80 -10.08
CA GLY A 67 -3.10 -41.50 -10.22
C GLY A 67 -2.98 -40.63 -8.96
N LEU A 68 -3.11 -41.22 -7.76
CA LEU A 68 -2.93 -40.49 -6.51
C LEU A 68 -1.51 -39.93 -6.36
N MET A 69 -0.48 -40.74 -6.67
CA MET A 69 0.92 -40.31 -6.56
C MET A 69 1.25 -39.21 -7.58
N SER A 70 0.72 -39.30 -8.80
CA SER A 70 0.87 -38.27 -9.83
C SER A 70 0.30 -36.93 -9.36
N TRP A 71 -0.93 -36.92 -8.81
CA TRP A 71 -1.54 -35.71 -8.27
C TRP A 71 -0.83 -35.17 -7.02
N MET A 72 -0.22 -36.02 -6.19
CA MET A 72 0.62 -35.57 -5.08
C MET A 72 1.86 -34.81 -5.55
N TRP A 73 2.50 -35.23 -6.64
CA TRP A 73 3.62 -34.50 -7.24
C TRP A 73 3.20 -33.13 -7.77
N VAL A 74 2.08 -33.07 -8.50
CA VAL A 74 1.53 -31.81 -8.99
C VAL A 74 1.17 -30.89 -7.82
N ALA A 75 0.42 -31.39 -6.83
CA ALA A 75 0.04 -30.61 -5.65
C ALA A 75 1.26 -30.11 -4.87
N GLY A 76 2.27 -30.96 -4.66
CA GLY A 76 3.52 -30.59 -4.01
C GLY A 76 4.27 -29.49 -4.76
N GLY A 77 4.34 -29.58 -6.09
CA GLY A 77 4.90 -28.53 -6.94
C GLY A 77 4.13 -27.21 -6.82
N PHE A 78 2.79 -27.24 -6.91
CA PHE A 78 1.96 -26.03 -6.76
C PHE A 78 2.15 -25.36 -5.40
N VAL A 79 2.18 -26.13 -4.31
CA VAL A 79 2.41 -25.60 -2.96
C VAL A 79 3.81 -25.01 -2.85
N ALA A 80 4.84 -25.68 -3.37
CA ALA A 80 6.21 -25.18 -3.36
C ALA A 80 6.34 -23.88 -4.17
N GLY A 81 5.78 -23.86 -5.37
CA GLY A 81 5.74 -22.68 -6.24
C GLY A 81 5.05 -21.49 -5.63
N GLY A 82 3.83 -21.70 -5.11
CA GLY A 82 3.08 -20.64 -4.43
C GLY A 82 3.79 -20.12 -3.18
N SER A 83 4.47 -21.01 -2.43
CA SER A 83 5.26 -20.61 -1.27
C SER A 83 6.49 -19.79 -1.66
N VAL A 84 7.23 -20.21 -2.70
CA VAL A 84 8.38 -19.46 -3.24
C VAL A 84 7.94 -18.09 -3.73
N TYR A 85 6.83 -18.02 -4.47
CA TYR A 85 6.26 -16.77 -4.93
C TYR A 85 5.86 -15.85 -3.77
N TYR A 86 5.16 -16.39 -2.76
CA TYR A 86 4.75 -15.64 -1.58
C TYR A 86 5.95 -15.04 -0.83
N VAL A 87 6.99 -15.85 -0.57
CA VAL A 87 8.20 -15.40 0.11
C VAL A 87 8.96 -14.38 -0.76
N GLY A 88 9.10 -14.64 -2.05
CA GLY A 88 9.74 -13.74 -3.00
C GLY A 88 9.06 -12.38 -3.06
N ASN A 89 7.73 -12.37 -3.16
CA ASN A 89 6.96 -11.13 -3.17
C ASN A 89 7.13 -10.36 -1.85
N ARG A 90 7.09 -11.05 -0.71
CA ARG A 90 7.34 -10.42 0.61
C ARG A 90 8.73 -9.81 0.73
N LEU A 91 9.76 -10.43 0.14
CA LEU A 91 11.12 -9.87 0.12
C LEU A 91 11.21 -8.64 -0.78
N ILE A 92 10.58 -8.69 -1.96
CA ILE A 92 10.53 -7.57 -2.91
C ILE A 92 9.76 -6.38 -2.32
N ASP A 93 8.68 -6.64 -1.56
CA ASP A 93 7.90 -5.60 -0.87
C ASP A 93 8.75 -4.81 0.13
N ILE A 94 9.67 -5.48 0.86
CA ILE A 94 10.59 -4.82 1.80
C ILE A 94 11.52 -3.83 1.07
N TRP A 95 11.82 -4.08 -0.20
CA TRP A 95 12.66 -3.21 -1.03
C TRP A 95 11.86 -2.17 -1.84
N GLY A 96 10.57 -1.97 -1.52
CA GLY A 96 9.72 -0.97 -2.16
C GLY A 96 8.97 -1.49 -3.40
N GLY A 97 8.92 -2.80 -3.62
CA GLY A 97 8.17 -3.41 -4.73
C GLY A 97 6.65 -3.31 -4.60
N ALA A 98 6.14 -2.98 -3.40
CA ALA A 98 4.71 -2.75 -3.16
C ALA A 98 4.13 -1.61 -4.03
N LEU A 99 4.98 -0.69 -4.50
CA LEU A 99 4.61 0.39 -5.43
C LEU A 99 4.26 -0.12 -6.86
N ARG A 100 4.50 -1.40 -7.17
CA ARG A 100 4.18 -2.00 -8.47
C ARG A 100 2.68 -2.10 -8.76
N HIS A 101 1.88 -2.37 -7.72
CA HIS A 101 0.45 -2.64 -7.85
C HIS A 101 -0.33 -1.51 -7.17
N PRO A 102 -1.23 -0.79 -7.88
CA PRO A 102 -1.94 0.36 -7.32
C PRO A 102 -2.66 0.04 -6.00
N ALA A 103 -3.30 -1.13 -5.93
CA ALA A 103 -3.99 -1.62 -4.74
C ALA A 103 -3.05 -1.80 -3.53
N MET A 104 -1.86 -2.38 -3.76
CA MET A 104 -0.87 -2.63 -2.71
C MET A 104 -0.08 -1.38 -2.35
N ALA A 105 0.16 -0.49 -3.32
CA ALA A 105 0.78 0.80 -3.11
C ALA A 105 -0.06 1.62 -2.12
N LYS A 106 -1.38 1.67 -2.32
CA LYS A 106 -2.30 2.37 -1.42
C LYS A 106 -2.26 1.79 0.00
N LEU A 107 -2.29 0.47 0.15
CA LEU A 107 -2.19 -0.20 1.46
C LEU A 107 -0.84 0.05 2.14
N TYR A 108 0.26 -0.02 1.38
CA TYR A 108 1.61 0.27 1.87
C TYR A 108 1.71 1.72 2.36
N LEU A 109 1.25 2.69 1.56
CA LEU A 109 1.25 4.10 1.90
C LEU A 109 0.36 4.42 3.10
N LEU A 110 -0.82 3.78 3.20
CA LEU A 110 -1.69 3.88 4.37
C LEU A 110 -1.03 3.34 5.63
N ASN A 111 -0.37 2.18 5.56
CA ASN A 111 0.38 1.63 6.69
C ASN A 111 1.52 2.56 7.09
N LYS A 112 2.21 3.17 6.11
CA LYS A 112 3.27 4.12 6.39
C LYS A 112 2.75 5.40 7.03
N LYS A 113 1.63 5.95 6.53
CA LYS A 113 0.92 7.07 7.16
C LYS A 113 0.54 6.74 8.60
N ARG A 114 0.01 5.53 8.85
CA ARG A 114 -0.30 5.06 10.21
C ARG A 114 0.92 5.00 11.11
N GLU A 115 2.06 4.52 10.63
CA GLU A 115 3.32 4.52 11.39
C GLU A 115 3.78 5.94 11.74
N GLU A 116 3.79 6.86 10.76
CA GLU A 116 4.19 8.26 10.96
C GLU A 116 3.22 8.98 11.92
N SER A 117 1.92 8.83 11.71
CA SER A 117 0.88 9.39 12.58
C SER A 117 0.88 8.76 13.97
N ALA A 118 1.27 7.50 14.14
CA ALA A 118 1.29 6.84 15.45
C ALA A 118 2.23 7.53 16.45
N ALA A 119 3.33 8.12 15.98
CA ALA A 119 4.25 8.88 16.82
C ALA A 119 3.59 10.17 17.37
N ILE A 120 2.96 10.95 16.49
CA ILE A 120 2.24 12.18 16.85
C ILE A 120 1.04 11.84 17.75
N LEU A 121 0.29 10.78 17.41
CA LEU A 121 -0.83 10.30 18.21
C LEU A 121 -0.42 9.83 19.60
N LYS A 122 0.79 9.27 19.74
CA LYS A 122 1.34 8.91 21.05
C LYS A 122 1.55 10.15 21.92
N GLN A 123 2.08 11.24 21.36
CA GLN A 123 2.25 12.51 22.07
C GLN A 123 0.88 13.12 22.42
N LEU A 124 -0.02 13.21 21.43
CA LEU A 124 -1.38 13.72 21.60
C LEU A 124 -2.20 12.93 22.63
N SER A 125 -2.01 11.61 22.73
CA SER A 125 -2.70 10.77 23.72
C SER A 125 -2.36 11.12 25.17
N LYS A 126 -1.22 11.80 25.44
CA LYS A 126 -0.89 12.27 26.79
C LYS A 126 -1.76 13.44 27.22
N VAL A 127 -2.34 14.16 26.26
CA VAL A 127 -3.14 15.36 26.51
C VAL A 127 -4.57 14.97 26.88
N GLU A 128 -5.01 15.39 28.06
CA GLU A 128 -6.38 15.11 28.55
C GLU A 128 -7.47 15.66 27.63
N LEU A 129 -7.29 16.89 27.12
CA LEU A 129 -8.24 17.50 26.19
C LEU A 129 -8.32 16.71 24.87
N VAL A 130 -7.20 16.19 24.37
CA VAL A 130 -7.20 15.43 23.12
C VAL A 130 -7.80 14.03 23.32
N ARG A 131 -7.57 13.38 24.48
CA ARG A 131 -8.25 12.11 24.82
C ARG A 131 -9.76 12.23 24.98
N SER A 132 -10.29 13.43 25.15
CA SER A 132 -11.74 13.68 25.17
C SER A 132 -12.37 13.69 23.76
N LEU A 133 -11.55 13.71 22.71
CA LEU A 133 -11.99 13.58 21.33
C LEU A 133 -12.33 12.11 21.01
N PRO A 134 -13.40 11.88 20.22
CA PRO A 134 -13.62 10.59 19.57
C PRO A 134 -12.38 10.21 18.75
N PRO A 135 -11.81 9.01 18.93
CA PRO A 135 -10.64 8.57 18.16
C PRO A 135 -10.90 8.54 16.65
N GLU A 136 -12.17 8.42 16.22
CA GLU A 136 -12.57 8.52 14.82
C GLU A 136 -12.36 9.90 14.18
N ASP A 137 -12.39 11.00 14.96
CA ASP A 137 -12.23 12.37 14.44
C ASP A 137 -10.77 12.81 14.36
N MET A 138 -9.84 11.92 14.74
CA MET A 138 -8.44 12.26 14.96
C MET A 138 -7.65 12.50 13.67
N GLU A 139 -8.09 11.92 12.55
CA GLU A 139 -7.47 12.17 11.26
C GLU A 139 -7.57 13.65 10.85
N ASP A 140 -8.69 14.32 11.16
CA ASP A 140 -8.86 15.75 10.90
C ASP A 140 -8.01 16.62 11.85
N VAL A 141 -7.85 16.19 13.11
CA VAL A 141 -7.03 16.90 14.10
C VAL A 141 -5.54 16.87 13.71
N LEU A 142 -5.05 15.73 13.22
CA LEU A 142 -3.66 15.57 12.79
C LEU A 142 -3.27 16.52 11.65
N LEU A 143 -4.23 16.92 10.80
CA LEU A 143 -3.99 17.88 9.71
C LEU A 143 -3.78 19.31 10.21
N CYS A 144 -4.24 19.62 11.42
CA CYS A 144 -4.30 20.96 11.98
C CYS A 144 -3.29 21.20 13.11
N VAL A 145 -2.56 20.16 13.52
CA VAL A 145 -1.57 20.23 14.60
C VAL A 145 -0.17 20.50 14.02
N HIS A 146 0.49 21.53 14.55
CA HIS A 146 1.83 21.93 14.13
C HIS A 146 2.80 21.93 15.32
N PRO A 147 3.96 21.24 15.24
CA PRO A 147 4.97 21.31 16.28
C PRO A 147 5.67 22.67 16.27
N VAL A 148 5.92 23.22 17.46
CA VAL A 148 6.59 24.51 17.69
C VAL A 148 7.61 24.33 18.81
N VAL A 149 8.87 24.62 18.51
CA VAL A 149 9.98 24.57 19.49
C VAL A 149 10.36 26.00 19.87
N LEU A 150 10.35 26.32 21.16
CA LEU A 150 10.69 27.66 21.67
C LEU A 150 11.74 27.57 22.78
N PRO A 151 12.74 28.47 22.80
CA PRO A 151 13.75 28.47 23.85
C PRO A 151 13.20 29.04 25.16
N ALA A 152 13.87 28.72 26.27
CA ALA A 152 13.59 29.28 27.59
C ALA A 152 13.53 30.83 27.57
N GLY A 153 12.57 31.39 28.29
CA GLY A 153 12.32 32.83 28.38
C GLY A 153 11.44 33.40 27.25
N THR A 154 11.05 32.59 26.27
CA THR A 154 10.16 33.04 25.19
C THR A 154 8.76 33.33 25.71
N VAL A 155 8.24 34.52 25.42
CA VAL A 155 6.83 34.87 25.66
C VAL A 155 5.99 34.33 24.51
N ILE A 156 5.14 33.36 24.80
CA ILE A 156 4.31 32.65 23.82
C ILE A 156 3.14 33.54 23.38
N PHE A 157 2.47 34.16 24.35
CA PHE A 157 1.50 35.24 24.14
C PHE A 157 1.41 36.09 25.41
N ARG A 158 0.90 37.31 25.28
CA ARG A 158 0.68 38.23 26.40
C ARG A 158 -0.78 38.35 26.76
N GLN A 159 -1.02 38.64 28.03
CA GLN A 159 -2.34 39.06 28.49
C GLN A 159 -2.86 40.26 27.66
N GLY A 160 -4.14 40.21 27.30
CA GLY A 160 -4.82 41.26 26.53
C GLY A 160 -4.64 41.12 25.02
N GLU A 161 -3.78 40.23 24.53
CA GLU A 161 -3.73 39.87 23.11
C GLU A 161 -4.98 39.07 22.71
N GLN A 162 -5.31 39.06 21.42
CA GLN A 162 -6.40 38.23 20.92
C GLN A 162 -5.99 36.76 20.89
N GLY A 163 -6.94 35.87 21.16
CA GLY A 163 -6.72 34.43 21.05
C GLY A 163 -6.59 34.01 19.58
N ASP A 164 -5.42 33.49 19.22
CA ASP A 164 -5.05 33.09 17.85
C ASP A 164 -4.77 31.58 17.71
N ALA A 165 -4.41 30.90 18.81
CA ALA A 165 -4.12 29.48 18.81
C ALA A 165 -4.30 28.80 20.18
N LEU A 166 -4.42 27.48 20.14
CA LEU A 166 -4.38 26.56 21.27
C LEU A 166 -3.02 25.87 21.30
N TYR A 167 -2.47 25.67 22.50
CA TYR A 167 -1.16 25.05 22.68
C TYR A 167 -1.25 23.86 23.64
N PHE A 168 -0.45 22.84 23.36
CA PHE A 168 -0.23 21.68 24.22
C PHE A 168 1.26 21.55 24.51
N VAL A 169 1.60 21.32 25.78
CA VAL A 169 2.99 21.09 26.17
C VAL A 169 3.32 19.61 25.94
N ASP A 170 4.27 19.31 25.04
CA ASP A 170 4.82 17.96 24.89
C ASP A 170 6.07 17.78 25.75
N GLU A 171 6.99 18.76 25.71
CA GLU A 171 8.18 18.81 26.56
C GLU A 171 8.42 20.23 27.14
N GLY A 172 9.03 20.28 28.32
CA GLY A 172 9.38 21.53 29.02
C GLY A 172 8.28 22.08 29.93
N GLU A 173 8.50 23.31 30.42
CA GLU A 173 7.60 23.99 31.37
C GLU A 173 7.20 25.39 30.90
N VAL A 174 5.91 25.73 31.06
CA VAL A 174 5.33 27.04 30.71
C VAL A 174 4.72 27.68 31.97
N ASP A 175 5.14 28.92 32.27
CA ASP A 175 4.59 29.76 33.32
C ASP A 175 3.40 30.56 32.81
N ILE A 176 2.28 30.49 33.52
CA ILE A 176 1.10 31.34 33.28
C ILE A 176 1.09 32.44 34.34
N CYS A 177 1.27 33.69 33.93
CA CYS A 177 1.41 34.82 34.85
C CYS A 177 0.51 36.01 34.52
N VAL A 178 0.07 36.72 35.56
CA VAL A 178 -0.69 37.98 35.46
C VAL A 178 0.06 39.11 36.17
N PRO A 179 -0.07 40.37 35.74
CA PRO A 179 0.45 41.52 36.46
C PRO A 179 -0.12 41.57 37.88
N ASN A 180 0.74 41.75 38.86
CA ASN A 180 0.34 41.99 40.24
C ASN A 180 0.05 43.48 40.43
N GLN A 181 -0.79 43.85 41.41
CA GLN A 181 -1.14 45.27 41.69
C GLN A 181 0.05 46.09 42.27
N GLY A 182 1.21 45.47 42.47
CA GLY A 182 2.52 46.11 42.64
C GLY A 182 3.51 45.54 41.63
N SER A 183 4.60 46.25 41.31
CA SER A 183 5.57 46.01 40.22
C SER A 183 6.22 44.61 40.16
N GLY A 184 5.43 43.58 39.88
CA GLY A 184 5.82 42.19 39.80
C GLY A 184 4.75 41.37 39.08
N GLN A 185 5.08 40.12 38.74
CA GLN A 185 4.15 39.19 38.12
C GLN A 185 3.70 38.15 39.16
N LYS A 186 2.40 37.86 39.20
CA LYS A 186 1.82 36.78 40.00
C LYS A 186 1.69 35.55 39.10
N ARG A 187 2.39 34.47 39.46
CA ARG A 187 2.20 33.14 38.84
C ARG A 187 0.80 32.61 39.17
N VAL A 188 0.07 32.24 38.13
CA VAL A 188 -1.28 31.66 38.20
C VAL A 188 -1.19 30.13 38.15
N ALA A 189 -0.38 29.60 37.22
CA ALA A 189 -0.18 28.17 37.06
C ALA A 189 1.19 27.88 36.45
N LEU A 190 1.73 26.70 36.74
CA LEU A 190 2.88 26.12 36.05
C LEU A 190 2.38 24.92 35.25
N LEU A 191 2.64 24.92 33.95
CA LEU A 191 2.18 23.89 33.02
C LEU A 191 3.36 23.05 32.54
N GLY A 192 3.20 21.73 32.57
CA GLY A 192 4.16 20.75 32.07
C GLY A 192 3.55 19.80 31.04
N PRO A 193 4.29 18.75 30.65
CA PRO A 193 3.89 17.80 29.62
C PRO A 193 2.48 17.23 29.81
N GLY A 194 1.69 17.23 28.73
CA GLY A 194 0.31 16.75 28.70
C GLY A 194 -0.76 17.78 29.05
N GLN A 195 -0.36 19.00 29.44
CA GLN A 195 -1.30 20.09 29.76
C GLN A 195 -1.51 21.03 28.55
N SER A 196 -2.74 21.56 28.43
CA SER A 196 -3.11 22.53 27.39
C SER A 196 -3.29 23.94 27.95
N PHE A 197 -3.08 24.95 27.10
CA PHE A 197 -3.34 26.35 27.42
C PHE A 197 -3.70 27.18 26.20
N GLY A 198 -4.43 28.27 26.44
CA GLY A 198 -4.89 29.19 25.40
C GLY A 198 -6.31 28.90 24.89
N GLU A 199 -6.98 27.87 25.39
CA GLU A 199 -8.35 27.50 24.99
C GLU A 199 -9.40 28.56 25.37
N MET A 200 -9.18 29.31 26.46
CA MET A 200 -10.16 30.27 26.97
C MET A 200 -10.50 31.37 25.95
N ALA A 201 -9.47 32.03 25.40
CA ALA A 201 -9.66 33.13 24.47
C ALA A 201 -10.25 32.69 23.12
N LEU A 202 -10.05 31.42 22.75
CA LEU A 202 -10.66 30.85 21.55
C LEU A 202 -12.15 30.61 21.75
N LEU A 203 -12.55 30.06 22.91
CA LEU A 203 -13.95 29.75 23.20
C LEU A 203 -14.81 30.97 23.54
N THR A 204 -14.30 31.88 24.37
CA THR A 204 -15.09 33.03 24.84
C THR A 204 -15.06 34.19 23.85
N GLY A 205 -14.07 34.23 22.96
CA GLY A 205 -13.76 35.38 22.11
C GLY A 205 -13.20 36.58 22.89
N GLU A 206 -12.97 36.44 24.19
CA GLU A 206 -12.34 37.47 25.01
C GLU A 206 -10.81 37.46 24.84
N PRO A 207 -10.11 38.60 25.08
CA PRO A 207 -8.65 38.64 25.06
C PRO A 207 -8.02 37.66 26.07
N ARG A 208 -6.75 37.28 25.82
CA ARG A 208 -5.96 36.42 26.70
C ARG A 208 -5.99 36.93 28.15
N THR A 209 -6.40 36.07 29.08
CA THR A 209 -6.57 36.42 30.51
C THR A 209 -5.27 36.49 31.30
N ALA A 210 -4.21 35.85 30.79
CA ALA A 210 -2.86 35.81 31.37
C ALA A 210 -1.81 35.75 30.25
N SER A 211 -0.55 36.03 30.61
CA SER A 211 0.60 35.81 29.73
C SER A 211 1.14 34.39 29.91
N ALA A 212 1.66 33.79 28.84
CA ALA A 212 2.31 32.49 28.85
C ALA A 212 3.79 32.64 28.48
N VAL A 213 4.69 32.12 29.31
CA VAL A 213 6.15 32.26 29.15
C VAL A 213 6.84 30.91 29.32
N ALA A 214 7.69 30.52 28.37
CA ALA A 214 8.50 29.31 28.48
C ALA A 214 9.55 29.47 29.60
N LEU A 215 9.60 28.55 30.57
CA LEU A 215 10.61 28.54 31.63
C LEU A 215 11.83 27.70 31.28
N SER A 216 11.63 26.64 30.50
CA SER A 216 12.67 25.84 29.86
C SER A 216 12.57 25.98 28.34
N ASP A 217 13.47 25.33 27.63
CA ASP A 217 13.18 25.00 26.23
C ASP A 217 11.91 24.15 26.21
N VAL A 218 10.96 24.51 25.34
CA VAL A 218 9.64 23.87 25.25
C VAL A 218 9.38 23.36 23.85
N GLU A 219 8.81 22.18 23.78
CA GLU A 219 8.19 21.65 22.56
C GLU A 219 6.68 21.67 22.74
N LEU A 220 6.00 22.38 21.84
CA LEU A 220 4.57 22.59 21.88
C LEU A 220 3.91 22.01 20.62
N LEU A 221 2.70 21.50 20.79
CA LEU A 221 1.79 21.25 19.66
C LEU A 221 0.81 22.43 19.59
N LYS A 222 0.75 23.10 18.45
CA LYS A 222 -0.09 24.27 18.19
C LYS A 222 -1.25 23.90 17.26
N ILE A 223 -2.45 24.37 17.59
CA ILE A 223 -3.62 24.38 16.69
C ILE A 223 -4.07 25.83 16.51
N ASP A 224 -4.07 26.32 15.27
CA ASP A 224 -4.54 27.67 14.95
C ASP A 224 -6.05 27.82 15.13
N LYS A 225 -6.51 29.05 15.40
CA LYS A 225 -7.92 29.34 15.68
C LYS A 225 -8.85 28.89 14.58
N GLU A 226 -8.50 29.14 13.31
CA GLU A 226 -9.34 28.77 12.17
C GLU A 226 -9.62 27.26 12.17
N HIS A 227 -8.58 26.45 12.39
CA HIS A 227 -8.71 25.01 12.47
C HIS A 227 -9.43 24.55 13.75
N PHE A 228 -9.22 25.24 14.87
CA PHE A 228 -9.90 24.93 16.12
C PHE A 228 -11.41 25.17 16.01
N ASP A 229 -11.83 26.27 15.39
CA ASP A 229 -13.23 26.59 15.15
C ASP A 229 -13.88 25.52 14.24
N GLU A 230 -13.19 25.10 13.17
CA GLU A 230 -13.65 23.99 12.31
C GLU A 230 -13.82 22.66 13.07
N LEU A 231 -12.87 22.32 13.95
CA LEU A 231 -12.94 21.09 14.76
C LEU A 231 -14.10 21.14 15.75
N ILE A 232 -14.34 22.28 16.38
CA ILE A 232 -15.45 22.48 17.33
C ILE A 232 -16.80 22.40 16.65
N ASP A 233 -16.93 22.95 15.44
CA ASP A 233 -18.19 22.93 14.69
C ASP A 233 -18.53 21.53 14.16
N LYS A 234 -17.51 20.72 13.83
CA LYS A 234 -17.70 19.33 13.41
C LYS A 234 -17.96 18.37 14.56
N SER A 235 -17.44 18.63 15.76
CA SER A 235 -17.51 17.69 16.90
C SER A 235 -18.19 18.30 18.14
N PRO A 236 -19.51 18.06 18.34
CA PRO A 236 -20.24 18.49 19.55
C PRO A 236 -19.69 17.91 20.87
N ASN A 237 -18.95 16.79 20.80
CA ASN A 237 -18.26 16.20 21.95
C ASN A 237 -17.00 17.00 22.34
N LEU A 238 -16.25 17.49 21.35
CA LEU A 238 -15.12 18.39 21.58
C LEU A 238 -15.60 19.65 22.30
N ARG A 239 -16.62 20.32 21.75
CA ARG A 239 -17.21 21.54 22.32
C ARG A 239 -17.54 21.38 23.80
N ARG A 240 -18.27 20.32 24.17
CA ARG A 240 -18.60 20.01 25.58
C ARG A 240 -17.36 19.77 26.44
N SER A 241 -16.34 19.12 25.91
CA SER A 241 -15.12 18.82 26.66
C SER A 241 -14.30 20.07 26.93
N VAL A 242 -14.13 20.95 25.93
CA VAL A 242 -13.43 22.24 26.12
C VAL A 242 -14.21 23.15 27.07
N GLU A 243 -15.54 23.23 26.94
CA GLU A 243 -16.41 23.99 27.86
C GLU A 243 -16.30 23.47 29.31
N SER A 244 -16.25 22.14 29.50
CA SER A 244 -16.11 21.53 30.83
C SER A 244 -14.74 21.81 31.47
N LEU A 245 -13.68 21.91 30.66
CA LEU A 245 -12.34 22.27 31.13
C LEU A 245 -12.27 23.73 31.57
N ASN A 246 -12.91 24.64 30.83
CA ASN A 246 -13.02 26.04 31.21
C ASN A 246 -13.82 26.21 32.51
N ALA A 247 -14.95 25.51 32.65
CA ALA A 247 -15.74 25.54 33.87
C ALA A 247 -14.93 25.07 35.10
N LYS A 248 -14.12 24.00 34.94
CA LYS A 248 -13.23 23.50 35.99
C LYS A 248 -12.08 24.47 36.34
N ARG A 249 -11.59 25.26 35.38
CA ARG A 249 -10.51 26.25 35.59
C ARG A 249 -11.00 27.52 36.27
N LEU A 250 -12.28 27.88 36.08
CA LEU A 250 -12.94 29.03 36.74
C LEU A 250 -13.21 28.82 38.25
N GLU A 251 -13.31 27.57 38.73
CA GLU A 251 -13.67 27.26 40.12
C GLU A 251 -12.48 26.90 41.06
N HIS A 252 -11.25 26.81 40.54
CA HIS A 252 -9.99 26.47 41.24
C HIS A 252 -10.03 25.75 42.61
N ASN A 253 -9.83 24.42 42.60
CA ASN A 253 -9.17 23.53 43.60
C ASN A 253 -9.88 22.19 43.83
N VAL A 254 -10.13 21.40 42.78
CA VAL A 254 -10.52 20.00 42.97
C VAL A 254 -9.70 19.09 42.07
N ARG A 255 -8.72 18.42 42.68
CA ARG A 255 -8.15 17.17 42.18
C ARG A 255 -9.28 16.14 42.13
N THR A 256 -9.80 15.83 40.94
CA THR A 256 -10.57 14.59 40.75
C THR A 256 -10.27 13.97 39.39
N THR A 257 -9.45 12.92 39.48
CA THR A 257 -9.30 11.81 38.55
C THR A 257 -10.67 11.20 38.25
N GLN A 258 -11.24 11.41 37.07
CA GLN A 258 -12.37 10.60 36.61
C GLN A 258 -12.31 10.33 35.10
N GLY A 259 -12.11 9.05 34.78
CA GLY A 259 -12.66 8.40 33.59
C GLY A 259 -12.01 8.74 32.25
N THR A 260 -10.70 8.89 32.16
CA THR A 260 -10.05 8.95 30.84
C THR A 260 -9.94 7.55 30.25
N MET A 261 -10.32 7.37 28.98
CA MET A 261 -9.88 6.22 28.19
C MET A 261 -8.36 6.03 28.39
N ASP A 262 -7.95 4.78 28.59
CA ASP A 262 -6.54 4.41 28.66
C ASP A 262 -5.81 4.99 27.44
N ALA A 263 -4.72 5.72 27.66
CA ALA A 263 -4.01 6.43 26.60
C ALA A 263 -3.52 5.46 25.52
N GLU A 264 -3.14 4.24 25.91
CA GLU A 264 -2.72 3.19 24.99
C GLU A 264 -3.90 2.66 24.14
N LEU A 265 -5.06 2.46 24.76
CA LEU A 265 -6.28 2.05 24.06
C LEU A 265 -6.76 3.14 23.11
N TRP A 266 -6.76 4.40 23.55
CA TRP A 266 -7.16 5.55 22.75
C TRP A 266 -6.25 5.72 21.53
N GLN A 267 -4.92 5.61 21.72
CA GLN A 267 -3.95 5.66 20.62
C GLN A 267 -4.20 4.54 19.60
N LYS A 268 -4.43 3.30 20.06
CA LYS A 268 -4.70 2.15 19.18
C LYS A 268 -5.94 2.38 18.32
N VAL A 269 -7.03 2.89 18.91
CA VAL A 269 -8.26 3.18 18.17
C VAL A 269 -8.04 4.33 17.18
N ALA A 270 -7.37 5.41 17.58
CA ALA A 270 -7.08 6.56 16.72
C ALA A 270 -6.24 6.17 15.49
N VAL A 271 -5.17 5.38 15.67
CA VAL A 271 -4.34 4.87 14.55
C VAL A 271 -5.16 3.98 13.61
N SER A 272 -6.06 3.14 14.15
CA SER A 272 -6.88 2.23 13.34
C SER A 272 -7.91 2.96 12.47
N ASN A 273 -8.32 4.16 12.88
CA ASN A 273 -9.29 4.99 12.17
C ASN A 273 -8.67 5.87 11.07
N ILE A 274 -7.34 5.93 10.94
CA ILE A 274 -6.69 6.54 9.77
C ILE A 274 -6.99 5.69 8.55
N GLN A 275 -7.86 6.21 7.69
CA GLN A 275 -8.37 5.52 6.51
C GLN A 275 -8.24 6.33 5.23
N ARG A 276 -7.99 7.65 5.33
CA ARG A 276 -7.93 8.52 4.15
C ARG A 276 -6.48 8.73 3.71
N LEU A 277 -6.25 8.58 2.41
CA LEU A 277 -5.04 9.02 1.75
C LEU A 277 -5.48 10.05 0.72
N SER A 278 -5.13 11.33 0.92
CA SER A 278 -5.36 12.36 -0.08
C SER A 278 -4.45 12.11 -1.29
N ARG A 279 -4.91 12.49 -2.49
CA ARG A 279 -4.12 12.32 -3.73
C ARG A 279 -2.76 13.02 -3.65
N ASN A 280 -2.68 14.13 -2.93
CA ASN A 280 -1.41 14.85 -2.72
C ASN A 280 -0.48 14.12 -1.74
N GLU A 281 -1.04 13.47 -0.70
CA GLU A 281 -0.28 12.62 0.22
C GLU A 281 0.25 11.38 -0.50
N GLU A 282 -0.58 10.76 -1.34
CA GLU A 282 -0.20 9.62 -2.17
C GLU A 282 0.97 9.97 -3.09
N VAL A 283 0.86 11.06 -3.87
CA VAL A 283 1.93 11.50 -4.77
C VAL A 283 3.22 11.86 -4.02
N SER A 284 3.13 12.60 -2.90
CA SER A 284 4.31 13.00 -2.13
C SER A 284 5.02 11.83 -1.46
N LEU A 285 4.27 10.88 -0.88
CA LEU A 285 4.84 9.67 -0.28
C LEU A 285 5.40 8.73 -1.35
N MET A 286 4.72 8.59 -2.50
CA MET A 286 5.25 7.85 -3.65
C MET A 286 6.56 8.46 -4.13
N GLN A 287 6.65 9.77 -4.29
CA GLN A 287 7.86 10.45 -4.75
C GLN A 287 9.02 10.33 -3.75
N LYS A 288 8.73 10.41 -2.43
CA LYS A 288 9.70 10.21 -1.35
C LYS A 288 10.28 8.79 -1.40
N HIS A 289 9.44 7.77 -1.58
CA HIS A 289 9.85 6.36 -1.57
C HIS A 289 10.33 5.83 -2.94
N ALA A 290 10.01 6.50 -4.05
CA ALA A 290 10.51 6.17 -5.38
C ALA A 290 12.03 6.44 -5.54
N SER A 291 12.63 7.23 -4.64
CA SER A 291 14.01 7.72 -4.75
C SER A 291 15.11 6.70 -4.40
N ALA A 292 14.80 5.57 -3.75
CA ALA A 292 15.77 4.52 -3.44
C ALA A 292 15.20 3.11 -3.70
N GLY A 293 15.69 2.41 -4.73
CA GLY A 293 15.44 0.98 -4.96
C GLY A 293 14.15 0.59 -5.69
N ALA A 294 13.12 1.45 -5.70
CA ALA A 294 11.83 1.18 -6.35
C ALA A 294 11.89 0.69 -7.82
N PRO A 295 12.71 1.28 -8.73
CA PRO A 295 12.85 0.76 -10.10
C PRO A 295 13.23 -0.72 -10.17
N LEU A 296 14.21 -1.09 -9.35
CA LEU A 296 14.79 -2.43 -9.34
C LEU A 296 13.83 -3.41 -8.70
N ALA A 297 13.13 -2.99 -7.64
CA ALA A 297 12.10 -3.80 -7.00
C ALA A 297 10.91 -4.09 -7.95
N ILE A 298 10.45 -3.09 -8.71
CA ILE A 298 9.39 -3.30 -9.71
C ILE A 298 9.86 -4.27 -10.81
N PHE A 299 11.08 -4.09 -11.31
CA PHE A 299 11.66 -4.99 -12.31
C PHE A 299 11.84 -6.42 -11.79
N MET A 300 12.33 -6.57 -10.55
CA MET A 300 12.48 -7.88 -9.90
C MET A 300 11.13 -8.58 -9.68
N GLY A 301 10.07 -7.84 -9.36
CA GLY A 301 8.70 -8.36 -9.32
C GLY A 301 8.24 -8.85 -10.69
N ALA A 302 8.40 -8.05 -11.73
CA ALA A 302 8.01 -8.45 -13.09
C ALA A 302 8.82 -9.66 -13.60
N MET A 303 10.09 -9.79 -13.20
CA MET A 303 10.89 -11.00 -13.46
C MET A 303 10.34 -12.23 -12.74
N MET A 304 9.89 -12.08 -11.49
CA MET A 304 9.33 -13.18 -10.71
C MET A 304 8.05 -13.74 -11.34
N ASP A 305 7.33 -12.90 -12.08
CA ASP A 305 6.08 -13.27 -12.76
C ASP A 305 6.38 -13.86 -14.15
N GLY A 306 7.21 -13.20 -14.95
CA GLY A 306 7.46 -13.60 -16.34
C GLY A 306 8.44 -14.76 -16.54
N ILE A 307 9.36 -15.02 -15.60
CA ILE A 307 10.33 -16.12 -15.73
C ILE A 307 9.65 -17.49 -15.65
N PRO A 308 8.81 -17.79 -14.64
CA PRO A 308 8.08 -19.06 -14.59
C PRO A 308 7.25 -19.33 -15.85
N GLU A 309 6.52 -18.32 -16.34
CA GLU A 309 5.75 -18.41 -17.59
C GLU A 309 6.63 -18.76 -18.78
N SER A 310 7.79 -18.11 -18.90
CA SER A 310 8.74 -18.35 -19.99
C SER A 310 9.34 -19.75 -19.93
N ILE A 311 9.67 -20.25 -18.73
CA ILE A 311 10.19 -21.62 -18.56
C ILE A 311 9.15 -22.63 -19.04
N VAL A 312 7.87 -22.47 -18.67
CA VAL A 312 6.78 -23.34 -19.10
C VAL A 312 6.58 -23.29 -20.62
N ILE A 313 6.55 -22.09 -21.22
CA ILE A 313 6.51 -21.94 -22.70
C ILE A 313 7.67 -22.71 -23.34
N GLY A 314 8.85 -22.65 -22.73
CA GLY A 314 10.03 -23.35 -23.18
C GLY A 314 9.97 -24.87 -23.04
N SER A 315 9.51 -25.38 -21.90
CA SER A 315 9.44 -26.82 -21.60
C SER A 315 8.42 -27.54 -22.48
N SER A 316 7.28 -26.89 -22.74
CA SER A 316 6.19 -27.46 -23.54
C SER A 316 6.48 -27.47 -25.06
N PHE A 317 7.53 -26.78 -25.51
CA PHE A 317 7.87 -26.70 -26.93
C PHE A 317 8.69 -27.92 -27.41
N VAL A 318 8.03 -28.83 -28.13
CA VAL A 318 8.70 -29.94 -28.84
C VAL A 318 8.75 -29.69 -30.35
N SER A 319 7.62 -29.30 -30.95
CA SER A 319 7.50 -28.97 -32.38
C SER A 319 6.37 -27.97 -32.62
N LEU A 320 6.43 -27.21 -33.72
CA LEU A 320 5.37 -26.25 -34.11
C LEU A 320 4.00 -26.91 -34.34
N ALA A 321 3.98 -28.17 -34.78
CA ALA A 321 2.75 -28.89 -35.10
C ALA A 321 2.03 -29.45 -33.86
N SER A 322 2.77 -29.65 -32.75
CA SER A 322 2.25 -30.22 -31.52
C SER A 322 2.15 -29.20 -30.37
N TYR A 323 2.47 -27.94 -30.63
CA TYR A 323 2.50 -26.91 -29.59
C TYR A 323 1.09 -26.42 -29.26
N GLN A 324 0.76 -26.41 -27.97
CA GLN A 324 -0.51 -25.86 -27.51
C GLN A 324 -0.39 -24.35 -27.32
N TYR A 325 -1.07 -23.59 -28.18
CA TYR A 325 -0.99 -22.13 -28.18
C TYR A 325 -1.82 -21.45 -27.08
N THR A 326 -2.65 -22.20 -26.33
CA THR A 326 -3.54 -21.63 -25.31
C THR A 326 -2.77 -20.98 -24.16
N PHE A 327 -1.77 -21.65 -23.55
CA PHE A 327 -0.96 -21.04 -22.50
C PHE A 327 -0.21 -19.80 -23.00
N LEU A 328 0.34 -19.88 -24.22
CA LEU A 328 1.00 -18.73 -24.85
C LEU A 328 0.07 -17.52 -24.97
N ALA A 329 -1.16 -17.75 -25.45
CA ALA A 329 -2.16 -16.70 -25.60
C ALA A 329 -2.62 -16.16 -24.23
N ALA A 330 -2.79 -17.02 -23.23
CA ALA A 330 -3.14 -16.63 -21.87
C ALA A 330 -2.06 -15.73 -21.24
N VAL A 331 -0.79 -16.13 -21.36
CA VAL A 331 0.37 -15.35 -20.90
C VAL A 331 0.50 -14.01 -21.65
N PHE A 332 0.27 -14.01 -22.97
CA PHE A 332 0.26 -12.77 -23.73
C PHE A 332 -0.82 -11.80 -23.22
N LEU A 333 -1.99 -12.33 -22.90
CA LEU A 333 -3.16 -11.53 -22.54
C LEU A 333 -3.13 -11.06 -21.07
N SER A 334 -2.44 -11.78 -20.17
CA SER A 334 -2.19 -11.35 -18.80
C SER A 334 -1.11 -10.28 -18.69
N ASN A 335 -0.03 -10.41 -19.47
CA ASN A 335 1.10 -9.48 -19.45
C ASN A 335 0.74 -8.09 -20.01
N LEU A 336 -0.21 -8.03 -20.95
CA LEU A 336 -0.65 -6.77 -21.57
C LEU A 336 -1.17 -5.74 -20.54
N PRO A 337 -2.23 -6.03 -19.75
CA PRO A 337 -2.76 -5.09 -18.77
C PRO A 337 -1.75 -4.78 -17.65
N GLU A 338 -0.94 -5.74 -17.21
CA GLU A 338 0.07 -5.50 -16.16
C GLU A 338 1.12 -4.48 -16.63
N ALA A 339 1.68 -4.66 -17.83
CA ALA A 339 2.66 -3.74 -18.37
C ALA A 339 2.07 -2.35 -18.65
N MET A 340 0.78 -2.26 -19.00
CA MET A 340 0.07 -0.99 -19.13
C MET A 340 0.01 -0.22 -17.80
N ALA A 341 -0.50 -0.86 -16.75
CA ALA A 341 -0.67 -0.24 -15.43
C ALA A 341 0.68 0.13 -14.82
N SER A 342 1.63 -0.81 -14.83
CA SER A 342 2.95 -0.60 -14.24
C SER A 342 3.74 0.49 -14.98
N SER A 343 3.67 0.55 -16.32
CA SER A 343 4.33 1.63 -17.09
C SER A 343 3.71 3.01 -16.86
N ALA A 344 2.38 3.07 -16.71
CA ALA A 344 1.70 4.31 -16.36
C ALA A 344 2.11 4.79 -14.95
N GLY A 345 2.12 3.89 -13.96
CA GLY A 345 2.58 4.17 -12.60
C GLY A 345 4.04 4.63 -12.53
N MET A 346 4.94 3.98 -13.28
CA MET A 346 6.33 4.43 -13.41
C MET A 346 6.43 5.84 -14.01
N ALA A 347 5.65 6.15 -15.04
CA ALA A 347 5.67 7.48 -15.64
C ALA A 347 5.18 8.56 -14.66
N GLU A 348 4.15 8.27 -13.86
CA GLU A 348 3.66 9.15 -12.79
C GLU A 348 4.68 9.33 -11.66
N ALA A 349 5.46 8.28 -11.36
CA ALA A 349 6.59 8.34 -10.43
C ALA A 349 7.83 9.07 -11.00
N GLY A 350 7.75 9.65 -12.21
CA GLY A 350 8.80 10.48 -12.79
C GLY A 350 9.85 9.74 -13.62
N PHE A 351 9.61 8.49 -14.00
CA PHE A 351 10.55 7.72 -14.82
C PHE A 351 10.56 8.19 -16.27
N SER A 352 11.75 8.22 -16.88
CA SER A 352 11.87 8.53 -18.30
C SER A 352 11.35 7.38 -19.16
N ARG A 353 10.66 7.70 -20.26
CA ARG A 353 10.10 6.70 -21.18
C ARG A 353 11.15 5.70 -21.67
N MET A 354 12.36 6.18 -21.97
CA MET A 354 13.48 5.32 -22.40
C MET A 354 13.84 4.27 -21.34
N ARG A 355 13.82 4.65 -20.05
CA ARG A 355 14.11 3.72 -18.95
C ARG A 355 12.99 2.68 -18.81
N ILE A 356 11.73 3.08 -18.93
CA ILE A 356 10.57 2.16 -18.87
C ILE A 356 10.66 1.12 -19.99
N PHE A 357 10.84 1.55 -21.25
CA PHE A 357 11.02 0.64 -22.37
C PHE A 357 12.27 -0.25 -22.23
N GLY A 358 13.35 0.27 -21.65
CA GLY A 358 14.56 -0.49 -21.37
C GLY A 358 14.33 -1.63 -20.37
N LEU A 359 13.57 -1.38 -19.30
CA LEU A 359 13.23 -2.40 -18.30
C LEU A 359 12.37 -3.51 -18.91
N TRP A 360 11.28 -3.16 -19.61
CA TRP A 360 10.42 -4.16 -20.24
C TRP A 360 11.12 -4.90 -21.38
N GLY A 361 11.95 -4.22 -22.17
CA GLY A 361 12.78 -4.87 -23.19
C GLY A 361 13.79 -5.85 -22.57
N GLY A 362 14.37 -5.49 -21.42
CA GLY A 362 15.20 -6.39 -20.63
C GLY A 362 14.45 -7.64 -20.17
N LEU A 363 13.19 -7.49 -19.75
CA LEU A 363 12.34 -8.61 -19.34
C LEU A 363 11.98 -9.54 -20.51
N VAL A 364 11.69 -8.99 -21.70
CA VAL A 364 11.48 -9.78 -22.93
C VAL A 364 12.71 -10.65 -23.24
N ILE A 365 13.91 -10.07 -23.14
CA ILE A 365 15.16 -10.78 -23.37
C ILE A 365 15.35 -11.86 -22.30
N ALA A 366 15.17 -11.52 -21.02
CA ALA A 366 15.29 -12.47 -19.91
C ALA A 366 14.31 -13.65 -20.06
N GLY A 367 13.06 -13.39 -20.46
CA GLY A 367 12.06 -14.41 -20.75
C GLY A 367 12.46 -15.32 -21.92
N ALA A 368 12.99 -14.74 -23.01
CA ALA A 368 13.51 -15.53 -24.12
C ALA A 368 14.64 -16.48 -23.70
N PHE A 369 15.56 -16.01 -22.85
CA PHE A 369 16.62 -16.84 -22.27
C PHE A 369 16.05 -17.91 -21.33
N ALA A 370 15.11 -17.55 -20.46
CA ALA A 370 14.47 -18.49 -19.55
C ALA A 370 13.74 -19.63 -20.30
N ALA A 371 13.05 -19.31 -21.39
CA ALA A 371 12.41 -20.31 -22.25
C ALA A 371 13.42 -21.17 -23.00
N ALA A 372 14.52 -20.58 -23.48
CA ALA A 372 15.59 -21.32 -24.12
C ALA A 372 16.23 -22.34 -23.16
N ILE A 373 16.49 -21.92 -21.91
CA ILE A 373 17.01 -22.75 -20.82
C ILE A 373 16.00 -23.84 -20.49
N GLY A 374 14.73 -23.48 -20.24
CA GLY A 374 13.65 -24.43 -19.97
C GLY A 374 13.58 -25.52 -21.02
N ASN A 375 13.64 -25.14 -22.30
CA ASN A 375 13.65 -26.11 -23.40
C ASN A 375 14.89 -27.00 -23.38
N VAL A 376 16.10 -26.44 -23.31
CA VAL A 376 17.34 -27.23 -23.40
C VAL A 376 17.48 -28.21 -22.24
N PHE A 377 17.14 -27.79 -21.02
CA PHE A 377 17.31 -28.63 -19.84
C PHE A 377 16.15 -29.61 -19.61
N LEU A 378 14.95 -29.34 -20.13
CA LEU A 378 13.77 -30.17 -19.87
C LEU A 378 13.36 -31.08 -21.03
N LEU A 379 13.88 -30.88 -22.26
CA LEU A 379 13.50 -31.70 -23.42
C LEU A 379 13.79 -33.20 -23.21
N ASP A 380 14.93 -33.52 -22.59
CA ASP A 380 15.36 -34.89 -22.30
C ASP A 380 15.27 -35.25 -20.80
N ALA A 381 14.59 -34.42 -20.00
CA ALA A 381 14.49 -34.63 -18.57
C ALA A 381 13.49 -35.76 -18.22
N PRO A 382 13.67 -36.44 -17.07
CA PRO A 382 12.69 -37.40 -16.58
C PRO A 382 11.30 -36.77 -16.45
N PRO A 383 10.20 -37.51 -16.74
CA PRO A 383 8.83 -36.97 -16.65
C PRO A 383 8.51 -36.29 -15.31
N VAL A 384 9.05 -36.83 -14.21
CA VAL A 384 8.94 -36.26 -12.86
C VAL A 384 9.55 -34.86 -12.77
N ALA A 385 10.71 -34.64 -13.38
CA ALA A 385 11.39 -33.34 -13.33
C ALA A 385 10.62 -32.28 -14.13
N ILE A 386 10.12 -32.63 -15.33
CA ILE A 386 9.32 -31.72 -16.16
C ILE A 386 8.03 -31.34 -15.42
N THR A 387 7.30 -32.33 -14.92
CA THR A 387 6.06 -32.09 -14.16
C THR A 387 6.31 -31.26 -12.90
N LEU A 388 7.42 -31.46 -12.19
CA LEU A 388 7.74 -30.67 -11.00
C LEU A 388 8.03 -29.21 -11.34
N VAL A 389 8.81 -28.93 -12.38
CA VAL A 389 9.12 -27.54 -12.81
C VAL A 389 7.85 -26.82 -13.25
N GLU A 390 7.02 -27.48 -14.05
CA GLU A 390 5.73 -26.94 -14.50
C GLU A 390 4.77 -26.72 -13.32
N ALA A 391 4.66 -27.67 -12.39
CA ALA A 391 3.81 -27.52 -11.22
C ALA A 391 4.28 -26.39 -10.29
N VAL A 392 5.60 -26.21 -10.13
CA VAL A 392 6.17 -25.07 -9.39
C VAL A 392 5.86 -23.75 -10.08
N ALA A 393 6.01 -23.67 -11.40
CA ALA A 393 5.62 -22.48 -12.14
C ALA A 393 4.11 -22.21 -12.02
N GLY A 394 3.27 -23.24 -12.14
CA GLY A 394 1.82 -23.15 -11.98
C GLY A 394 1.39 -22.66 -10.59
N GLY A 395 2.06 -23.13 -9.53
CA GLY A 395 1.86 -22.62 -8.17
C GLY A 395 2.16 -21.12 -8.04
N GLY A 396 3.25 -20.66 -8.66
CA GLY A 396 3.62 -19.24 -8.69
C GLY A 396 2.61 -18.39 -9.45
N ILE A 397 2.20 -18.82 -10.65
CA ILE A 397 1.21 -18.11 -11.47
C ILE A 397 -0.15 -18.05 -10.75
N LEU A 398 -0.58 -19.14 -10.10
CA LEU A 398 -1.83 -19.15 -9.32
C LEU A 398 -1.77 -18.17 -8.13
N ALA A 399 -0.63 -18.11 -7.44
CA ALA A 399 -0.40 -17.14 -6.37
C ALA A 399 -0.44 -15.69 -6.89
N MET A 400 0.20 -15.41 -8.02
CA MET A 400 0.15 -14.11 -8.71
C MET A 400 -1.27 -13.71 -9.07
N VAL A 401 -2.01 -14.59 -9.76
CA VAL A 401 -3.41 -14.36 -10.16
C VAL A 401 -4.29 -13.99 -8.96
N SER A 402 -4.13 -14.71 -7.84
CA SER A 402 -4.94 -14.50 -6.63
C SER A 402 -4.59 -13.22 -5.87
N SER A 403 -3.30 -12.85 -5.82
CA SER A 403 -2.81 -11.75 -4.98
C SER A 403 -2.77 -10.41 -5.70
N VAL A 404 -2.73 -10.44 -7.04
CA VAL A 404 -2.54 -9.25 -7.88
C VAL A 404 -3.71 -9.07 -8.83
N MET A 405 -3.87 -9.97 -9.81
CA MET A 405 -4.76 -9.73 -10.95
C MET A 405 -6.24 -9.70 -10.54
N MET A 406 -6.69 -10.62 -9.68
CA MET A 406 -8.08 -10.67 -9.24
C MET A 406 -8.49 -9.44 -8.41
N PRO A 407 -7.75 -9.04 -7.35
CA PRO A 407 -8.07 -7.84 -6.60
C PRO A 407 -8.07 -6.57 -7.45
N GLU A 408 -7.06 -6.39 -8.31
CA GLU A 408 -6.92 -5.18 -9.13
C GLU A 408 -8.02 -5.07 -10.19
N ALA A 409 -8.34 -6.17 -10.86
CA ALA A 409 -9.47 -6.21 -11.78
C ALA A 409 -10.77 -5.83 -11.05
N TYR A 410 -11.02 -6.38 -9.86
CA TYR A 410 -12.25 -6.08 -9.10
C TYR A 410 -12.31 -4.62 -8.61
N GLU A 411 -11.20 -4.05 -8.14
CA GLU A 411 -11.13 -2.67 -7.65
C GLU A 411 -11.54 -1.67 -8.74
N HIS A 412 -11.10 -1.89 -9.98
CA HIS A 412 -11.35 -0.96 -11.08
C HIS A 412 -12.57 -1.31 -11.96
N GLY A 413 -12.92 -2.59 -12.07
CA GLY A 413 -14.01 -3.07 -12.92
C GLY A 413 -15.30 -3.41 -12.17
N GLY A 414 -15.27 -3.57 -10.85
CA GLY A 414 -16.43 -3.92 -10.03
C GLY A 414 -16.99 -5.32 -10.35
N ALA A 415 -18.30 -5.52 -10.13
CA ALA A 415 -18.93 -6.83 -10.26
C ALA A 415 -18.90 -7.42 -11.69
N GLU A 416 -18.86 -6.58 -12.72
CA GLU A 416 -18.88 -7.01 -14.13
C GLU A 416 -17.62 -7.81 -14.53
N VAL A 417 -16.51 -7.64 -13.79
CA VAL A 417 -15.26 -8.38 -13.92
C VAL A 417 -15.49 -9.89 -13.90
N GLY A 418 -16.46 -10.37 -13.11
CA GLY A 418 -16.80 -11.79 -13.05
C GLY A 418 -17.22 -12.36 -14.42
N LEU A 419 -17.97 -11.60 -15.22
CA LEU A 419 -18.38 -12.02 -16.56
C LEU A 419 -17.19 -12.08 -17.52
N SER A 420 -16.27 -11.11 -17.42
CA SER A 420 -15.06 -11.09 -18.23
C SER A 420 -14.11 -12.24 -17.89
N THR A 421 -13.95 -12.58 -16.60
CA THR A 421 -13.19 -13.76 -16.17
C THR A 421 -13.79 -15.06 -16.69
N ILE A 422 -15.11 -15.21 -16.63
CA ILE A 422 -15.81 -16.38 -17.21
C ILE A 422 -15.59 -16.45 -18.72
N ALA A 423 -15.70 -15.32 -19.43
CA ALA A 423 -15.47 -15.26 -20.87
C ALA A 423 -14.04 -15.68 -21.22
N GLY A 424 -13.04 -15.18 -20.50
CA GLY A 424 -11.64 -15.56 -20.68
C GLY A 424 -11.39 -17.05 -20.46
N PHE A 425 -11.95 -17.61 -19.39
CA PHE A 425 -11.86 -19.05 -19.09
C PHE A 425 -12.49 -19.89 -20.21
N ILE A 426 -13.71 -19.56 -20.65
CA ILE A 426 -14.41 -20.29 -21.71
C ILE A 426 -13.69 -20.14 -23.04
N CYS A 427 -13.21 -18.94 -23.39
CA CYS A 427 -12.47 -18.72 -24.63
C CYS A 427 -11.18 -19.55 -24.66
N ALA A 428 -10.40 -19.55 -23.58
CA ALA A 428 -9.19 -20.37 -23.50
C ALA A 428 -9.51 -21.88 -23.54
N PHE A 429 -10.59 -22.30 -22.86
CA PHE A 429 -11.07 -23.68 -22.90
C PHE A 429 -11.44 -24.11 -24.32
N LEU A 430 -12.26 -23.32 -25.02
CA LEU A 430 -12.68 -23.62 -26.39
C LEU A 430 -11.50 -23.59 -27.37
N PHE A 431 -10.55 -22.69 -27.15
CA PHE A 431 -9.34 -22.59 -27.96
C PHE A 431 -8.46 -23.83 -27.84
N SER A 432 -8.53 -24.58 -26.73
CA SER A 432 -7.78 -25.84 -26.59
C SER A 432 -8.29 -26.99 -27.48
N PHE A 433 -9.46 -26.84 -28.12
CA PHE A 433 -10.05 -27.82 -29.04
C PHE A 433 -9.91 -27.46 -30.52
N ILE A 434 -9.31 -26.32 -30.83
CA ILE A 434 -9.06 -25.81 -32.19
C ILE A 434 -7.59 -25.96 -32.48
#